data_AF-A0A967J6Q2-F1
#
_entry.id   AF-A0A967J6Q2-F1
#
_cell.length_a   1.000
_cell.length_b   1.000
_cell.length_c   1.000
_cell.angle_alpha   90.00
_cell.angle_beta   90.00
_cell.angle_gamma   90.00
#
_symmetry.space_group_name_H-M   'P 1'
#
loop_
_entity.id
_entity.type
_entity.pdbx_description
1 polymer ?
#
loop_
_entity_poly.entity_id
_entity_poly.type
_entity_poly.pdbx_seq_one_letter_code
_entity_poly.pdbx_strand_id
1 'polypeptide(L)' 'MITDGRIQAVLGPGAGAPPARRVLDANGRLLTPGIVDVHGHLDYVLGDSVS' A
#
# COMPACT_ATOMS: atom_id res chain seq x y z
N MET A 1 -4.03 -0.93 -11.00
CA MET A 1 -2.76 -0.64 -11.69
C MET A 1 -2.09 0.56 -11.05
N ILE A 2 -0.76 0.53 -10.93
CA ILE A 2 0.01 1.61 -10.30
C ILE A 2 1.17 1.96 -11.23
N THR A 3 1.31 3.26 -11.51
CA THR A 3 2.38 3.84 -12.34
C THR A 3 2.83 5.13 -11.65
N ASP A 4 4.14 5.34 -11.52
CA ASP A 4 4.74 6.54 -10.88
C ASP A 4 4.14 6.89 -9.51
N GLY A 5 3.92 5.86 -8.68
CA GLY A 5 3.38 6.02 -7.32
C GLY A 5 1.90 6.39 -7.26
N ARG A 6 1.17 6.39 -8.39
CA ARG A 6 -0.25 6.75 -8.46
C ARG A 6 -1.11 5.58 -8.92
N ILE A 7 -2.33 5.51 -8.40
CA ILE A 7 -3.34 4.58 -8.89
C ILE A 7 -3.77 5.05 -10.29
N GLN A 8 -3.48 4.24 -11.31
CA GLN A 8 -3.82 4.58 -12.70
C GLN A 8 -5.18 4.02 -13.11
N ALA A 9 -5.55 2.85 -12.57
CA ALA A 9 -6.83 2.21 -12.86
C ALA A 9 -7.23 1.24 -11.75
N VAL A 10 -8.54 1.16 -11.49
CA VAL A 10 -9.19 0.10 -10.73
C VAL A 10 -10.08 -0.64 -11.73
N LEU A 11 -9.85 -1.95 -11.87
CA LEU A 11 -10.54 -2.77 -12.86
C LEU A 11 -11.62 -3.61 -12.17
N GLY A 12 -12.69 -3.90 -12.90
CA GLY A 12 -13.73 -4.82 -12.44
C GLY A 12 -13.25 -6.28 -12.42
N PRO A 13 -13.99 -7.19 -11.75
CA PRO A 13 -13.67 -8.61 -11.74
C PRO A 13 -13.59 -9.21 -13.14
N GLY A 14 -12.62 -10.10 -13.37
CA GLY A 14 -12.44 -10.78 -14.66
C GLY A 14 -11.91 -9.90 -15.80
N ALA A 15 -11.75 -8.60 -15.58
CA ALA A 15 -11.09 -7.73 -16.55
C ALA A 15 -9.62 -8.14 -16.68
N GLY A 16 -9.14 -8.31 -17.91
CA GLY A 16 -7.74 -8.59 -18.18
C GLY A 16 -6.86 -7.44 -17.67
N ALA A 17 -5.88 -7.77 -16.84
CA ALA A 17 -4.87 -6.80 -16.43
C ALA A 17 -3.82 -6.65 -17.54
N PRO A 18 -3.40 -5.42 -17.90
CA PRO A 18 -2.29 -5.22 -18.81
C PRO A 18 -0.99 -5.83 -18.25
N PRO A 19 -0.01 -6.15 -19.11
CA PRO A 19 1.32 -6.54 -18.66
C PRO A 19 1.88 -5.52 -17.67
N ALA A 20 2.45 -6.00 -16.56
CA ALA A 20 3.03 -5.16 -15.53
C ALA A 20 4.45 -5.64 -15.21
N ARG A 21 5.34 -4.70 -14.84
CA ARG A 21 6.70 -5.03 -14.36
C ARG A 21 6.67 -5.95 -13.12
N ARG A 22 5.62 -5.84 -12.30
CA ARG A 22 5.40 -6.66 -11.11
C ARG A 22 3.91 -6.87 -10.91
N VAL A 23 3.53 -8.10 -10.60
CA VAL A 23 2.17 -8.50 -10.23
C VAL A 23 2.19 -8.97 -8.78
N LEU A 24 1.19 -8.55 -8.01
CA LEU A 24 0.96 -9.01 -6.64
C LEU A 24 -0.42 -9.65 -6.59
N ASP A 25 -0.46 -10.94 -6.24
CA ASP A 25 -1.70 -11.62 -5.96
C ASP A 25 -2.13 -11.34 -4.52
N ALA A 26 -3.31 -10.74 -4.36
CA ALA A 26 -3.90 -10.38 -3.09
C ALA A 26 -5.18 -11.17 -2.81
N ASN A 27 -5.41 -12.31 -3.50
CA ASN A 27 -6.58 -13.14 -3.26
C ASN A 27 -6.69 -13.55 -1.78
N GLY A 28 -7.91 -13.45 -1.22
CA GLY A 28 -8.19 -13.69 0.19
C GLY A 28 -7.67 -12.61 1.14
N ARG A 29 -7.22 -11.46 0.64
CA ARG A 29 -6.72 -10.34 1.45
C ARG A 29 -7.51 -9.07 1.17
N LEU A 30 -7.45 -8.13 2.11
CA LEU A 30 -7.98 -6.78 1.90
C LEU A 30 -6.86 -5.85 1.38
N LEU A 31 -7.15 -5.18 0.26
CA LEU A 31 -6.33 -4.07 -0.22
C LEU A 31 -6.99 -2.75 0.21
N THR A 32 -6.35 -2.02 1.10
CA THR A 32 -6.83 -0.74 1.63
C THR A 32 -5.95 0.42 1.16
N PRO A 33 -6.41 1.67 1.29
CA PRO A 33 -5.49 2.81 1.39
C PRO A 33 -4.46 2.59 2.52
N GLY A 34 -3.32 3.26 2.42
CA GLY A 34 -2.38 3.35 3.54
C GLY A 34 -3.05 3.99 4.75
N ILE A 35 -2.70 3.53 5.95
CA ILE A 35 -3.23 4.08 7.20
C ILE A 35 -2.63 5.47 7.44
N VAL A 36 -3.43 6.36 7.99
CA VAL A 36 -3.00 7.67 8.49
C VAL A 36 -3.02 7.62 10.01
N ASP A 37 -1.85 7.78 10.61
CA ASP A 37 -1.71 8.00 12.05
C ASP A 37 -1.63 9.51 12.31
N VAL A 38 -2.62 10.03 13.04
CA VAL A 38 -2.74 11.46 13.33
C VAL A 38 -2.10 11.85 14.66
N HIS A 39 -1.71 10.87 15.47
CA HIS A 39 -1.20 11.12 16.82
C HIS A 39 -0.20 10.02 17.19
N GLY A 40 1.06 10.24 16.84
CA GLY A 40 2.18 9.40 17.24
C GLY A 40 3.25 10.19 17.97
N HIS A 41 3.86 9.57 18.99
CA HIS A 41 5.03 10.09 19.70
C HIS A 41 6.27 9.30 19.31
N LEU A 42 6.68 9.43 18.05
CA LEU A 42 7.75 8.61 17.48
C LEU A 42 9.12 8.89 18.12
N ASP A 43 9.37 10.13 18.49
CA ASP A 43 10.56 10.58 19.21
C ASP A 43 10.74 9.88 20.56
N TYR A 44 9.65 9.71 21.31
CA TYR A 44 9.66 8.95 22.56
C TYR A 44 9.95 7.46 22.31
N VAL A 45 9.23 6.86 21.35
CA VAL A 45 9.34 5.42 21.06
C VAL A 45 10.71 5.03 20.50
N LEU A 46 11.28 5.86 19.62
CA LEU A 46 12.58 5.58 19.02
C LEU A 46 13.75 6.08 19.88
N GLY A 47 13.57 7.13 20.68
CA GLY A 47 14.59 7.65 21.60
C GLY A 47 14.99 6.64 22.67
N ASP A 48 14.02 5.92 23.24
CA ASP A 48 14.26 4.84 24.20
C ASP A 48 15.00 3.64 23.58
N SER A 49 14.97 3.50 22.25
CA SER A 49 15.58 2.36 21.52
C SER A 49 17.04 2.59 21.14
N VAL A 50 17.56 3.81 21.30
CA VAL A 50 18.93 4.19 20.89
C VAL A 50 19.77 4.80 22.03
N SER A 51 19.28 4.73 23.26
CA SER A 51 19.97 5.20 24.47
C SER A 51 20.53 4.09 25.34
#